data_AF-A0A3S4S466-F1
#
_entry.id   AF-A0A3S4S466-F1
#
_cell.length_a   1.000
_cell.length_b   1.000
_cell.length_c   1.000
_cell.angle_alpha   90.00
_cell.angle_beta   90.00
_cell.angle_gamma   90.00
#
_symmetry.space_group_name_H-M   'P 1'
#
loop_
_entity.id
_entity.type
_entity.pdbx_description
1 polymer ?
#
loop_
_entity_poly.entity_id
_entity_poly.type
_entity_poly.pdbx_seq_one_letter_code
_entity_poly.pdbx_strand_id
1 'polypeptide(L)' 'METSCRACAAQMAHCHGTLIRHWSGRPECTEDGCASPELTLHAFDVECVAVGCECDQPIGSGVRAVSSA' A
#
# COMPACT_ATOMS: atom_id res chain seq x y z
N MET A 1 9.68 15.55 18.59
CA MET A 1 8.33 15.84 18.06
C MET A 1 7.56 14.54 18.15
N GLU A 2 6.55 14.47 19.01
CA GLU A 2 5.62 13.34 19.00
C GLU A 2 4.75 13.49 17.73
N THR A 3 4.92 12.59 16.77
CA THR A 3 4.21 12.57 15.47
C THR A 3 2.82 11.96 15.57
N SER A 4 2.20 12.00 16.75
CA SER A 4 0.94 11.33 17.02
C SER A 4 -0.24 12.25 16.74
N CYS A 5 -1.08 11.86 15.77
CA CYS A 5 -2.33 12.55 15.47
C CYS A 5 -3.41 12.20 16.50
N ARG A 6 -4.53 12.96 16.52
CA ARG A 6 -5.68 12.69 17.42
C ARG A 6 -6.18 11.25 17.34
N ALA A 7 -6.08 10.64 16.17
CA ALA A 7 -6.52 9.26 15.95
C ALA A 7 -5.59 8.25 16.64
N CYS A 8 -4.27 8.45 16.58
CA CYS A 8 -3.31 7.67 17.38
C CYS A 8 -3.50 7.88 18.88
N ALA A 9 -3.77 9.12 19.31
CA ALA A 9 -4.08 9.40 20.72
C ALA A 9 -5.36 8.68 21.19
N ALA A 10 -6.29 8.41 20.29
CA ALA A 10 -7.50 7.65 20.55
C ALA A 10 -7.31 6.12 20.47
N GLN A 11 -6.07 5.64 20.22
CA GLN A 11 -5.74 4.21 20.07
C GLN A 11 -6.62 3.50 19.02
N MET A 12 -7.03 4.22 17.98
CA MET A 12 -7.77 3.61 16.88
C MET A 12 -6.82 2.70 16.09
N ALA A 13 -7.30 1.51 15.72
CA ALA A 13 -6.58 0.59 14.87
C ALA A 13 -6.69 1.08 13.41
N HIS A 14 -5.82 2.01 13.02
CA HIS A 14 -5.68 2.44 11.64
C HIS A 14 -4.20 2.65 11.32
N CYS A 15 -3.85 2.55 10.04
CA CYS A 15 -2.52 2.89 9.56
C CYS A 15 -2.48 4.32 9.03
N HIS A 16 -1.31 4.94 9.04
CA HIS A 16 -1.07 6.27 8.46
C HIS A 16 -0.62 6.23 7.00
N GLY A 17 -0.22 5.06 6.51
CA GLY A 17 0.13 4.87 5.12
C GLY A 17 -1.09 4.93 4.20
N THR A 18 -0.82 5.12 2.92
CA THR A 18 -1.83 4.96 1.88
C THR A 18 -1.85 3.49 1.46
N LEU A 19 -3.05 2.90 1.36
CA LEU A 19 -3.20 1.54 0.89
C LEU A 19 -3.21 1.49 -0.63
N ILE A 20 -2.23 0.82 -1.22
CA ILE A 20 -2.17 0.54 -2.65
C ILE A 20 -3.00 -0.70 -2.94
N ARG A 21 -4.08 -0.53 -3.71
CA ARG A 21 -4.91 -1.61 -4.22
C ARG A 21 -4.33 -2.15 -5.52
N HIS A 22 -3.76 -3.34 -5.46
CA HIS A 22 -3.33 -4.06 -6.64
C HIS A 22 -4.51 -4.66 -7.39
N TRP A 23 -4.47 -4.59 -8.72
CA TRP A 23 -5.41 -5.30 -9.59
C TRP A 23 -5.33 -6.83 -9.39
N SER A 24 -4.11 -7.33 -9.25
CA SER A 24 -3.80 -8.72 -8.95
C SER A 24 -2.86 -8.75 -7.75
N GLY A 25 -3.35 -9.22 -6.61
CA GLY A 25 -2.53 -9.38 -5.42
C GLY A 25 -3.22 -8.97 -4.13
N ARG A 26 -2.46 -9.07 -3.04
CA ARG A 26 -2.88 -8.48 -1.77
C ARG A 26 -2.60 -6.98 -1.82
N PRO A 27 -3.48 -6.14 -1.26
CA PRO A 27 -3.19 -4.72 -1.06
C PRO A 27 -1.93 -4.53 -0.22
N GLU A 28 -1.19 -3.48 -0.50
CA GLU A 28 0.06 -3.11 0.18
C GLU A 28 -0.11 -1.74 0.84
N CYS A 29 0.47 -1.54 2.03
CA CYS A 29 0.48 -0.22 2.67
C CYS A 29 1.85 0.42 2.49
N THR A 30 1.88 1.72 2.20
CA THR A 30 3.15 2.48 2.05
C THR A 30 3.91 2.67 3.36
N GLU A 31 3.30 2.35 4.51
CA GLU A 31 3.95 2.46 5.82
C GLU A 31 4.70 1.16 6.16
N ASP A 32 5.99 1.29 6.46
CA ASP A 32 6.81 0.16 6.88
C ASP A 32 6.27 -0.47 8.17
N GLY A 33 6.16 -1.80 8.17
CA GLY A 33 5.70 -2.55 9.34
C GLY A 33 4.18 -2.57 9.54
N CYS A 34 3.38 -2.12 8.57
CA CYS A 34 1.93 -2.31 8.61
C CYS A 34 1.57 -3.81 8.61
N ALA A 35 1.06 -4.30 9.74
CA ALA A 35 0.73 -5.71 9.93
C ALA A 35 -0.65 -6.11 9.37
N SER A 36 -1.46 -5.15 8.94
CA SER A 36 -2.85 -5.40 8.51
C SER A 36 -3.26 -4.45 7.38
N PRO A 37 -2.77 -4.69 6.14
CA PRO A 37 -3.09 -3.87 4.97
C PRO A 37 -4.51 -4.12 4.45
N GLU A 38 -5.52 -4.10 5.32
CA GLU A 38 -6.91 -4.26 4.94
C GLU A 38 -7.58 -2.91 4.71
N LEU A 39 -8.45 -2.80 3.70
CA LEU A 39 -9.15 -1.55 3.36
C LEU A 39 -9.86 -0.93 4.55
N THR A 40 -10.49 -1.73 5.41
CA THR A 40 -11.25 -1.25 6.58
C THR A 40 -10.38 -0.50 7.60
N LEU A 41 -9.06 -0.74 7.61
CA LEU A 41 -8.11 -0.13 8.54
C LEU A 41 -7.36 1.07 7.92
N HIS A 42 -7.64 1.39 6.65
CA HIS A 42 -6.98 2.47 5.92
C HIS A 42 -8.02 3.46 5.44
N ALA A 43 -7.88 4.71 5.89
CA ALA A 43 -8.75 5.80 5.45
C ALA A 43 -8.42 6.27 4.02
N PHE A 44 -7.20 6.01 3.56
CA PHE A 44 -6.69 6.43 2.26
C PHE A 44 -6.28 5.20 1.47
N ASP A 45 -6.89 5.02 0.31
CA ASP A 45 -6.49 4.02 -0.68
C ASP A 45 -6.27 4.65 -2.05
N VAL A 46 -5.42 3.99 -2.84
CA VAL A 46 -5.11 4.38 -4.22
C VAL A 46 -4.99 3.11 -5.07
N GLU A 47 -5.46 3.17 -6.31
CA GLU A 47 -5.32 2.05 -7.24
C GLU A 47 -3.90 1.96 -7.80
N CYS A 48 -3.38 0.76 -7.97
CA CYS A 48 -2.00 0.53 -8.41
C CYS A 48 -1.69 1.16 -9.78
N VAL A 49 -2.69 1.30 -10.65
CA VAL A 49 -2.58 1.99 -11.95
C VAL A 49 -2.23 3.47 -11.79
N ALA A 50 -2.77 4.14 -10.76
CA ALA A 50 -2.47 5.54 -10.51
C ALA A 50 -1.06 5.74 -9.95
N VAL A 51 -0.50 4.70 -9.32
CA VAL A 51 0.89 4.67 -8.82
C VAL A 51 1.88 4.29 -9.93
N GLY A 52 1.42 3.64 -11.00
CA GLY A 52 2.29 3.11 -12.06
C GLY A 52 2.97 1.80 -11.67
N CYS A 53 2.30 0.96 -10.87
CA CYS A 53 2.86 -0.31 -10.40
C CYS A 53 3.06 -1.31 -11.56
N GLU A 54 4.13 -2.10 -11.51
CA GLU A 54 4.42 -3.14 -12.51
C GLU A 54 3.33 -4.21 -12.61
N CYS A 55 2.51 -4.37 -11.57
CA CYS A 55 1.40 -5.33 -11.59
C CYS A 55 0.21 -4.91 -12.49
N ASP A 56 0.17 -3.66 -12.97
CA ASP A 56 -0.84 -3.18 -13.92
C ASP A 56 -0.56 -3.60 -15.37
N GLN A 57 0.55 -4.30 -15.60
CA GLN A 57 0.87 -4.84 -16.91
C GLN A 57 -0.09 -5.99 -17.28
N PRO A 58 -0.57 -6.07 -18.54
CA PRO A 58 -1.43 -7.17 -18.98
C PRO A 58 -0.72 -8.51 -18.75
N ILE A 59 -1.47 -9.50 -18.26
CA ILE A 59 -0.98 -10.85 -17.94
C ILE A 59 -0.35 -11.43 -19.21
N GLY A 60 0.99 -11.49 -19.25
CA GLY A 60 1.77 -11.90 -20.42
C GLY A 60 2.84 -10.91 -20.89
N SER A 61 2.84 -9.67 -20.39
CA SER A 61 3.96 -8.73 -20.57
C SER A 61 5.12 -9.14 -19.67
N GLY A 62 5.86 -10.17 -20.09
CA GLY A 62 7.02 -10.69 -19.38
C GLY A 62 8.22 -9.74 -19.44
N VAL A 63 8.11 -8.53 -18.90
CA VAL A 63 9.30 -7.72 -18.60
C VAL A 63 9.91 -8.28 -17.33
N ARG A 64 10.97 -9.08 -17.49
CA ARG A 64 11.81 -9.47 -16.35
C ARG A 64 12.57 -8.23 -15.93
N ALA A 65 12.36 -7.74 -14.71
CA ALA A 65 13.29 -6.82 -14.08
C ALA A 65 14.69 -7.45 -14.13
N VAL A 66 15.65 -6.78 -14.78
CA VAL A 66 17.05 -7.15 -14.67
C VAL A 66 17.50 -6.81 -13.25
N SER A 67 17.70 -7.84 -12.42
CA SER A 67 18.40 -7.66 -11.16
C SER A 67 19.79 -7.12 -11.46
N SER A 68 20.06 -5.87 -11.07
CA SER A 68 21.41 -5.33 -11.11
C SER A 68 22.20 -6.03 -10.01
N ALA A 69 23.30 -6.67 -10.43
CA ALA A 69 24.25 -7.40 -9.59
C ALA A 69 25.06 -6.47 -8.68
#